data_AF-A0A848U1J9-F1
#
_entry.id   AF-A0A848U1J9-F1
#
_cell.length_a   1.000
_cell.length_b   1.000
_cell.length_c   1.000
_cell.angle_alpha   90.00
_cell.angle_beta   90.00
_cell.angle_gamma   90.00
#
_symmetry.space_group_name_H-M   'P 1'
#
loop_
_entity.id
_entity.type
_entity.pdbx_description
1 polymer ?
#
loop_
_entity_poly.entity_id
_entity_poly.type
_entity_poly.pdbx_seq_one_letter_code
_entity_poly.pdbx_strand_id
1 'polypeptide(L)' 'TDRVPDFRYQLLWEPQISMQDGEEVFEFYSSDVPGEYEIVLEGFTSYGKPISIRESFVVE' A
#
# COMPACT_ATOMS: atom_id res chain seq x y z
N THR A 1 26.67 7.55 -12.73
CA THR A 1 25.33 7.92 -12.24
C THR A 1 24.78 6.66 -11.66
N ASP A 2 25.06 6.41 -10.38
CA ASP A 2 24.87 5.08 -9.82
C ASP A 2 23.53 5.06 -9.11
N ARG A 3 22.55 4.41 -9.74
CA ARG A 3 21.27 4.11 -9.09
C ARG A 3 21.55 3.05 -8.04
N VAL A 4 21.34 3.40 -6.77
CA VAL A 4 21.42 2.43 -5.68
C VAL A 4 20.25 1.45 -5.83
N PRO A 5 20.49 0.13 -5.86
CA PRO A 5 19.41 -0.85 -5.94
C PRO A 5 18.44 -0.77 -4.77
N ASP A 6 17.14 -0.90 -5.04
CA ASP A 6 16.09 -0.94 -4.02
C ASP A 6 15.73 -2.40 -3.67
N PHE A 7 15.93 -2.78 -2.41
CA PHE A 7 15.62 -4.13 -1.89
C PHE A 7 14.49 -4.13 -0.85
N ARG A 8 13.65 -3.09 -0.83
CA ARG A 8 12.52 -3.03 0.12
C ARG A 8 11.49 -4.11 -0.21
N TYR A 9 10.96 -4.75 0.84
CA TYR A 9 9.76 -5.60 0.75
C TYR A 9 8.48 -4.85 1.12
N GLN A 10 8.57 -3.91 2.07
CA GLN A 10 7.48 -2.98 2.39
C GLN A 10 7.59 -1.75 1.48
N LEU A 11 6.63 -1.60 0.57
CA LEU A 11 6.64 -0.52 -0.42
C LEU A 11 5.99 0.78 0.10
N LEU A 12 4.91 0.63 0.88
CA LEU A 12 4.16 1.72 1.51
C LEU A 12 3.68 1.29 2.90
N TRP A 13 3.83 2.15 3.90
CA TRP A 13 3.26 1.95 5.23
C TRP A 13 2.63 3.25 5.71
N GLU A 14 1.29 3.31 5.70
CA GLU A 14 0.53 4.46 6.18
C GLU A 14 -0.56 4.00 7.16
N PRO A 15 -0.29 4.04 8.48
CA PRO A 15 -1.24 3.57 9.48
C PRO A 15 -2.33 4.60 9.79
N GLN A 16 -2.21 5.85 9.37
CA GLN A 16 -3.12 6.94 9.72
C GLN A 16 -3.82 7.48 8.47
N ILE A 17 -4.76 6.69 7.96
CA ILE A 17 -5.61 7.06 6.83
C ILE A 17 -6.96 7.54 7.36
N SER A 18 -7.42 8.70 6.87
CA SER A 18 -8.77 9.21 7.15
C SER A 18 -9.43 9.56 5.82
N MET A 19 -10.29 8.68 5.34
CA MET A 19 -11.06 8.92 4.13
C MET A 19 -12.04 10.08 4.39
N GLN A 20 -11.78 11.23 3.78
CA GLN A 20 -12.75 12.32 3.68
C GLN A 20 -13.71 12.03 2.52
N ASP A 21 -14.78 12.82 2.38
CA ASP A 21 -15.74 12.65 1.28
C ASP A 21 -15.03 12.71 -0.07
N GLY A 22 -14.88 11.56 -0.75
CA GLY A 22 -14.23 11.45 -2.04
C GLY A 22 -13.32 10.23 -2.20
N GLU A 23 -12.44 10.31 -3.19
CA GLU A 23 -11.41 9.32 -3.50
C GLU A 23 -10.06 9.80 -2.96
N GLU A 24 -9.32 8.91 -2.29
CA GLU A 24 -7.99 9.18 -1.79
C GLU A 24 -6.98 8.35 -2.59
N VAL A 25 -5.96 9.01 -3.14
CA VAL A 25 -4.97 8.40 -4.04
C VAL A 25 -3.66 8.25 -3.29
N PHE A 26 -3.10 7.04 -3.32
CA PHE A 26 -1.80 6.71 -2.76
C PHE A 26 -0.80 6.44 -3.88
N GLU A 27 0.31 7.19 -3.88
CA GLU A 27 1.39 7.03 -4.85
C GLU A 27 2.67 6.59 -4.14
N PHE A 28 3.33 5.56 -4.67
CA PHE A 28 4.59 5.04 -4.12
C PHE A 28 5.46 4.42 -5.23
N TYR A 29 6.73 4.22 -4.93
CA TYR A 29 7.67 3.56 -5.84
C TYR A 29 7.81 2.07 -5.49
N SER A 30 7.82 1.22 -6.52
CA SER A 30 8.12 -0.20 -6.38
C SER A 30 9.60 -0.45 -6.05
N SER A 31 9.88 -1.66 -5.57
CA SER A 31 11.23 -2.18 -5.33
C SER A 31 11.84 -2.76 -6.60
N ASP A 32 13.16 -2.95 -6.63
CA ASP A 32 13.85 -3.68 -7.70
C ASP A 32 13.77 -5.21 -7.51
N VAL A 33 13.08 -5.68 -6.47
CA VAL A 33 12.85 -7.10 -6.18
C VAL A 33 11.57 -7.58 -6.90
N PRO A 34 11.68 -8.48 -7.89
CA PRO A 34 10.51 -9.04 -8.56
C PRO A 34 9.72 -9.94 -7.63
N GLY A 35 8.40 -9.96 -7.78
CA GLY A 35 7.53 -10.80 -6.98
C GLY A 35 6.09 -10.31 -6.95
N GLU A 36 5.25 -11.10 -6.29
CA GLU A 36 3.87 -10.71 -5.96
C GLU A 36 3.86 -9.97 -4.62
N TYR A 37 3.29 -8.77 -4.63
CA TYR A 37 3.11 -7.92 -3.45
C TYR A 37 1.62 -7.85 -3.09
N GLU A 38 1.33 -7.79 -1.80
CA GLU A 38 -0.04 -7.63 -1.27
C GLU A 38 -0.27 -6.19 -0.80
N ILE A 39 -1.40 -5.63 -1.20
CA ILE A 39 -1.98 -4.39 -0.68
C ILE A 39 -2.97 -4.80 0.40
N VAL A 40 -2.78 -4.28 1.61
CA VAL A 40 -3.65 -4.53 2.75
C VAL A 40 -4.18 -3.20 3.29
N LEU A 41 -5.50 -3.04 3.27
CA LEU A 41 -6.19 -1.90 3.89
C LEU A 41 -7.15 -2.41 4.97
N GLU A 42 -6.88 -2.04 6.21
CA GLU A 42 -7.67 -2.42 7.37
C GLU A 42 -8.08 -1.20 8.17
N GLY A 43 -9.27 -1.25 8.76
CA GLY A 43 -9.78 -0.14 9.55
C GLY A 43 -11.20 -0.36 10.05
N PHE A 44 -11.82 0.72 10.50
CA PHE A 44 -13.18 0.71 11.01
C PHE A 44 -13.98 1.85 10.38
N THR A 45 -15.24 1.58 10.04
CA THR A 45 -16.22 2.63 9.72
C THR A 45 -16.46 3.54 10.92
N SER A 46 -17.07 4.70 10.70
CA SER A 46 -17.51 5.61 11.76
C SER A 46 -18.49 4.98 12.78
N TYR A 47 -19.16 3.89 12.41
CA TYR A 47 -20.04 3.11 13.28
C TYR A 47 -19.34 1.95 14.00
N GLY A 48 -18.02 1.82 13.86
CA GLY A 48 -17.22 0.78 14.52
C GLY A 48 -17.26 -0.59 13.82
N LYS A 49 -17.83 -0.70 12.62
CA LYS A 49 -17.75 -1.93 11.81
C LYS A 49 -16.35 -2.09 11.21
N PRO A 50 -15.67 -3.25 11.36
CA PRO A 50 -14.36 -3.49 10.77
C PRO A 50 -14.45 -3.60 9.24
N ILE A 51 -13.38 -3.16 8.58
CA ILE A 51 -13.15 -3.26 7.13
C ILE A 51 -11.80 -3.93 6.93
N SER A 52 -11.72 -4.84 5.96
CA SER A 52 -10.46 -5.46 5.51
C SER A 52 -10.55 -5.65 4.00
N ILE A 53 -9.59 -5.10 3.28
CA ILE A 53 -9.44 -5.21 1.83
C ILE A 53 -8.04 -5.73 1.57
N ARG A 54 -7.94 -6.69 0.64
CA ARG A 54 -6.70 -7.28 0.20
C ARG A 54 -6.69 -7.38 -1.31
N GLU A 55 -5.60 -6.96 -1.92
CA GLU A 55 -5.40 -7.03 -3.37
C GLU A 55 -3.93 -7.33 -3.65
N SER A 56 -3.61 -7.90 -4.82
CA SER A 56 -2.22 -8.20 -5.16
C SER A 56 -1.83 -7.65 -6.52
N PHE A 57 -0.53 -7.37 -6.67
CA PHE A 57 0.06 -6.93 -7.93
C PHE A 57 1.46 -7.52 -8.07
N VAL A 58 1.93 -7.60 -9.32
CA VAL A 58 3.23 -8.19 -9.66
C VAL A 58 4.20 -7.08 -10.04
N VAL A 59 5.42 -7.16 -9.51
CA VAL A 59 6.59 -6.40 -9.96
C VAL A 59 7.48 -7.36 -10.75
N GLU A 60 7.84 -6.98 -11.98
CA GLU A 60 8.67 -7.76 -12.91
C GLU A 60 10.07 -7.17 -13.09
#